data_AF-A0A2U9IJK1-F1
#
_entry.id   AF-A0A2U9IJK1-F1
#
_cell.length_a   1.000
_cell.length_b   1.000
_cell.length_c   1.000
_cell.angle_alpha   90.00
_cell.angle_beta   90.00
_cell.angle_gamma   90.00
#
_symmetry.space_group_name_H-M   'P 1'
#
loop_
_entity.id
_entity.type
_entity.pdbx_description
1 polymer ?
#
loop_
_entity_poly.entity_id
_entity_poly.type
_entity_poly.pdbx_seq_one_letter_code
_entity_poly.pdbx_strand_id
1 'polypeptide(L)' 'MISVIVTEYRKRGYLKGALRSVFNQTLNKNLYEVIVVKKEEDKEDDDYARKNGAKINIYRYS' A
#
# COMPACT_ATOMS: atom_id res chain seq x y z
N MET A 1 6.87 -16.95 2.74
CA MET A 1 6.02 -15.77 2.93
C MET A 1 6.73 -14.58 2.32
N ILE A 2 6.05 -13.80 1.48
CA ILE A 2 6.63 -12.64 0.79
C ILE A 2 6.07 -11.36 1.41
N SER A 3 6.92 -10.39 1.73
CA SER A 3 6.45 -9.08 2.19
C SER A 3 6.69 -8.06 1.07
N VAL A 4 5.62 -7.40 0.63
CA VAL A 4 5.67 -6.35 -0.39
C VAL A 4 5.56 -5.01 0.30
N ILE A 5 6.60 -4.18 0.17
CA ILE A 5 6.62 -2.83 0.74
C ILE A 5 6.37 -1.84 -0.40
N VAL A 6 5.26 -1.11 -0.33
CA VAL A 6 4.92 -0.05 -1.28
C VAL A 6 5.14 1.28 -0.59
N THR A 7 6.08 2.08 -1.10
CA THR A 7 6.44 3.36 -0.48
C THR A 7 5.95 4.53 -1.33
N GLU A 8 5.42 5.56 -0.68
CA GLU A 8 5.16 6.85 -1.30
C GLU A 8 5.87 7.96 -0.51
N TYR A 9 7.03 8.40 -1.03
CA TYR A 9 7.81 9.47 -0.42
C TYR A 9 7.25 10.86 -0.72
N ARG A 10 6.71 11.05 -1.93
CA ARG A 10 6.04 12.28 -2.36
C ARG A 10 4.73 11.91 -3.04
N LYS A 11 3.64 12.54 -2.61
CA LYS A 11 2.33 12.33 -3.20
C LYS A 11 2.33 12.79 -4.65
N ARG A 12 2.20 11.84 -5.56
CA ARG A 12 2.14 12.08 -7.01
C ARG A 12 0.94 11.43 -7.69
N GLY A 13 0.05 10.81 -6.90
CA GLY A 13 -1.16 10.14 -7.40
C GLY A 13 -0.89 8.77 -8.03
N TYR A 14 0.26 8.15 -7.74
CA TYR A 14 0.61 6.82 -8.28
C TYR A 14 0.34 5.67 -7.29
N LEU A 15 0.14 5.98 -6.00
CA LEU A 15 -0.01 4.97 -4.95
C LEU A 15 -1.14 4.00 -5.25
N LYS A 16 -2.34 4.50 -5.59
CA LYS A 16 -3.49 3.67 -5.98
C LYS A 16 -3.19 2.72 -7.14
N GLY A 17 -2.47 3.21 -8.16
CA GLY A 17 -2.08 2.42 -9.33
C GLY A 17 -1.11 1.30 -8.96
N ALA A 18 -0.09 1.62 -8.15
CA ALA A 18 0.86 0.62 -7.65
C ALA A 18 0.16 -0.46 -6.81
N LEU A 19 -0.72 -0.05 -5.90
CA LEU A 19 -1.52 -0.98 -5.10
C LEU A 19 -2.41 -1.87 -5.98
N ARG A 20 -3.06 -1.30 -7.00
CA ARG A 20 -3.86 -2.06 -7.95
C ARG A 20 -3.03 -3.13 -8.67
N SER A 21 -1.81 -2.82 -9.10
CA SER A 21 -0.92 -3.80 -9.72
C SER A 21 -0.55 -4.93 -8.75
N VAL A 22 -0.28 -4.61 -7.49
CA VAL A 22 0.05 -5.62 -6.47
C VAL A 22 -1.15 -6.50 -6.10
N PHE A 23 -2.36 -5.95 -6.03
CA PHE A 23 -3.55 -6.71 -5.63
C PHE A 23 -4.24 -7.49 -6.76
N ASN A 24 -4.00 -7.12 -8.03
CA ASN A 24 -4.59 -7.77 -9.20
C ASN A 24 -3.68 -8.81 -9.86
N GLN A 25 -2.58 -9.20 -9.21
CA GLN A 25 -1.73 -10.29 -9.70
C GLN A 25 -2.39 -11.67 -9.53
N THR A 26 -1.86 -12.68 -10.24
CA THR A 26 -2.34 -14.07 -10.17
C THR A 26 -1.86 -14.82 -8.92
N LEU A 27 -0.88 -14.29 -8.20
CA LEU A 27 -0.38 -14.88 -6.96
C LEU A 27 -1.45 -14.85 -5.86
N ASN A 28 -1.63 -15.96 -5.15
CA ASN A 28 -2.57 -16.05 -4.04
C ASN A 28 -2.22 -15.05 -2.93
N LYS A 29 -3.22 -14.25 -2.51
CA LYS A 29 -3.09 -13.22 -1.46
C LYS A 29 -2.63 -13.76 -0.10
N ASN A 30 -2.82 -15.04 0.18
CA ASN A 30 -2.35 -15.65 1.43
C ASN A 30 -0.83 -15.91 1.44
N LEU A 31 -0.16 -15.76 0.30
CA LEU A 31 1.29 -15.98 0.18
C LEU A 31 2.11 -14.72 0.44
N TYR A 32 1.44 -13.54 0.47
CA TYR A 32 2.11 -12.26 0.67
C TYR A 32 1.33 -11.31 1.57
N GLU A 33 2.06 -10.42 2.24
CA GLU A 33 1.48 -9.25 2.89
C GLU A 33 1.88 -7.98 2.15
N VAL A 34 1.05 -6.94 2.26
CA VAL A 34 1.35 -5.62 1.70
C VAL A 34 1.43 -4.62 2.84
N ILE A 35 2.55 -3.91 2.90
CA ILE A 35 2.79 -2.84 3.85
C ILE A 35 3.00 -1.55 3.06
N VAL A 36 2.12 -0.58 3.27
CA VAL A 36 2.20 0.75 2.67
C VAL A 36 2.96 1.66 3.63
N VAL A 37 4.02 2.31 3.15
CA VAL A 37 4.80 3.28 3.92
C VAL A 37 4.71 4.64 3.25
N LYS A 38 4.06 5.60 3.90
CA LYS A 38 3.85 6.94 3.32
C LYS A 38 3.91 8.03 4.38
N LYS A 39 3.97 9.28 3.93
CA LYS A 39 4.08 10.45 4.82
C LYS A 39 2.74 11.00 5.28
N GLU A 40 1.72 10.97 4.42
CA GLU A 40 0.47 11.72 4.61
C GLU A 40 -0.73 10.80 4.49
N GLU A 41 -1.75 11.02 5.32
CA GLU A 41 -3.04 10.35 5.17
C GLU A 41 -3.72 10.75 3.86
N ASP A 42 -4.33 9.79 3.21
CA ASP A 42 -5.14 9.99 2.02
C ASP A 42 -6.28 9.00 2.11
N LYS A 43 -7.49 9.50 2.35
CA LYS A 43 -8.65 8.66 2.62
C LYS A 43 -8.94 7.70 1.47
N GLU A 44 -8.81 8.15 0.23
CA GLU A 44 -9.14 7.32 -0.94
C GLU A 44 -8.15 6.16 -1.09
N ASP A 45 -6.86 6.45 -0.98
CA ASP A 45 -5.79 5.45 -1.09
C ASP A 45 -5.77 4.53 0.13
N ASP A 46 -6.00 5.07 1.33
CA ASP A 46 -5.99 4.33 2.58
C ASP A 46 -7.18 3.37 2.68
N ASP A 47 -8.37 3.81 2.28
CA ASP A 47 -9.55 2.95 2.23
C ASP A 47 -9.37 1.84 1.18
N TYR A 48 -8.79 2.17 0.01
CA TYR A 48 -8.48 1.17 -1.01
C TYR A 48 -7.46 0.13 -0.53
N ALA A 49 -6.38 0.56 0.14
CA ALA A 49 -5.36 -0.31 0.71
C ALA A 49 -5.95 -1.23 1.79
N ARG A 50 -6.65 -0.67 2.79
CA ARG A 50 -7.26 -1.43 3.89
C ARG A 50 -8.30 -2.43 3.40
N LYS A 51 -9.14 -2.05 2.44
CA LYS A 51 -10.13 -2.96 1.82
C LYS A 51 -9.48 -4.18 1.15
N ASN A 52 -8.23 -4.06 0.72
CA ASN A 52 -7.45 -5.16 0.14
C ASN A 52 -6.53 -5.88 1.14
N GLY A 53 -6.62 -5.55 2.44
CA GLY A 53 -5.85 -6.21 3.50
C GLY A 53 -4.44 -5.64 3.71
N ALA A 54 -4.11 -4.48 3.15
CA ALA A 54 -2.82 -3.84 3.40
C ALA A 54 -2.74 -3.24 4.81
N LYS A 55 -1.54 -3.30 5.40
CA LYS A 55 -1.17 -2.53 6.58
C LYS A 55 -0.63 -1.17 6.13
N ILE A 56 -0.93 -0.11 6.86
CA ILE A 56 -0.47 1.25 6.52
C ILE A 56 0.38 1.78 7.67
N ASN A 57 1.59 2.21 7.35
CA ASN A 57 2.52 2.87 8.26
C ASN A 57 2.76 4.29 7.78
N ILE A 58 2.38 5.26 8.62
CA ILE A 58 2.52 6.68 8.34
C ILE A 58 3.70 7.19 9.14
N TYR A 59 4.79 7.53 8.46
CA TYR A 59 5.97 8.05 9.12
C TYR A 59 5.89 9.58 9.22
N ARG A 60 6.33 10.12 10.35
CA ARG A 60 6.51 11.55 10.60
C ARG A 60 7.96 11.77 10.98
N TYR A 61 8.62 12.73 10.33
CA TYR A 61 9.92 13.19 10.81
C TYR A 61 9.67 14.01 12.08
N SER A 62 10.25 13.56 13.19
CA SER A 62 10.31 14.27 14.47
C SER A 62 11.23 15.48 14.40
#